data_AF-A0A0S9QCQ6-F1
#
_entry.id   AF-A0A0S9QCQ6-F1
#
_cell.length_a   1.000
_cell.length_b   1.000
_cell.length_c   1.000
_cell.angle_alpha   90.00
_cell.angle_beta   90.00
_cell.angle_gamma   90.00
#
_symmetry.space_group_name_H-M   'P 1'
#
loop_
_entity.id
_entity.type
_entity.pdbx_description
1 polymer ?
#
loop_
_entity_poly.entity_id
_entity_poly.type
_entity_poly.pdbx_seq_one_letter_code
_entity_poly.pdbx_strand_id
1 'polypeptide(L)'
;MNDTAVEHNVTLWMANDIPARMYYAGRRWRVSDTPTRLRESIWAAPLHGGRSLYGWRFQATDDDGTSFVFDVFRTENDWHVHRAYT
;
A
#
# COMPACT_ATOMS: atom_id res chain seq x y z
N MET A 1 -4.55 -3.84 -27.23
CA MET A 1 -3.31 -3.61 -26.45
C MET A 1 -3.61 -4.09 -25.04
N ASN A 2 -3.13 -5.28 -24.68
CA ASN A 2 -3.28 -5.80 -23.32
C ASN A 2 -2.26 -5.10 -22.43
N ASP A 3 -2.70 -4.07 -21.71
CA ASP A 3 -1.97 -3.59 -20.55
C ASP A 3 -2.17 -4.65 -19.46
N THR A 4 -1.31 -5.67 -19.46
CA THR A 4 -1.22 -6.60 -18.34
C THR A 4 -0.64 -5.80 -17.19
N ALA A 5 -1.48 -5.03 -16.50
CA ALA A 5 -1.14 -4.46 -15.21
C ALA A 5 -0.68 -5.65 -14.36
N VAL A 6 0.63 -5.78 -14.16
CA VAL A 6 1.17 -6.79 -13.28
C VAL A 6 0.68 -6.39 -11.90
N GLU A 7 -0.44 -6.99 -11.49
CA GLU A 7 -0.90 -6.93 -10.11
C GLU A 7 0.18 -7.62 -9.29
N HIS A 8 1.15 -6.83 -8.82
CA HIS A 8 2.09 -7.28 -7.83
C HIS A 8 1.26 -7.65 -6.60
N ASN A 9 1.23 -8.92 -6.26
CA ASN A 9 0.50 -9.42 -5.10
C ASN A 9 1.05 -8.71 -3.85
N VAL A 10 0.30 -7.75 -3.30
CA VAL A 10 0.68 -7.02 -2.09
C VAL A 10 0.16 -7.80 -0.91
N THR A 11 1.07 -8.24 -0.05
CA THR A 11 0.68 -8.72 1.28
C THR A 11 1.08 -7.69 2.30
N LEU A 12 0.10 -7.08 2.98
CA LEU A 12 0.33 -6.13 4.05
C LEU A 12 -0.03 -6.77 5.40
N TRP A 13 0.96 -6.88 6.28
CA TRP A 13 0.75 -7.32 7.65
C TRP A 13 0.56 -6.12 8.56
N MET A 14 -0.51 -6.19 9.34
CA MET A 14 -0.91 -5.14 10.28
C MET A 14 -0.56 -5.56 11.72
N ALA A 15 -0.15 -4.61 12.55
CA ALA A 15 -0.06 -4.75 14.00
C ALA A 15 -0.92 -3.66 14.62
N ASN A 16 -1.89 -4.04 15.48
CA ASN A 16 -2.84 -3.09 16.09
C ASN A 16 -3.53 -2.18 15.06
N ASP A 17 -3.99 -2.75 13.94
CA ASP A 17 -4.60 -2.03 12.82
C ASP A 17 -3.71 -0.99 12.12
N ILE A 18 -2.39 -1.06 12.31
CA ILE A 18 -1.38 -0.20 11.68
C ILE A 18 -0.43 -1.05 10.81
N PRO A 19 -0.05 -0.60 9.61
CA PRO A 19 0.94 -1.30 8.77
C PRO A 19 2.25 -1.56 9.52
N ALA A 20 2.74 -2.80 9.50
CA ALA A 20 3.98 -3.19 10.16
C ALA A 20 5.00 -3.84 9.20
N ARG A 21 4.53 -4.65 8.25
CA ARG A 21 5.37 -5.32 7.25
C ARG A 21 4.63 -5.41 5.93
N MET A 22 5.37 -5.49 4.83
CA MET A 22 4.80 -5.65 3.50
C MET A 22 5.65 -6.59 2.64
N TYR A 23 5.02 -7.35 1.75
CA TYR A 23 5.66 -8.02 0.65
C TYR A 23 5.14 -7.41 -0.65
N TYR A 24 6.06 -6.87 -1.45
CA TYR A 24 5.74 -6.16 -2.68
C TYR A 24 6.89 -6.31 -3.68
N ALA A 25 6.56 -6.56 -4.94
CA ALA A 25 7.52 -6.71 -6.05
C ALA A 25 8.67 -7.71 -5.74
N GLY A 26 8.35 -8.83 -5.09
CA GLY A 26 9.33 -9.86 -4.75
C GLY A 26 10.16 -9.59 -3.48
N ARG A 27 10.00 -8.41 -2.87
CA ARG A 27 10.81 -7.95 -1.73
C ARG A 27 10.00 -7.87 -0.44
N ARG A 28 10.68 -8.09 0.68
CA ARG A 28 10.15 -7.85 2.03
C ARG A 28 10.50 -6.44 2.45
N TRP A 29 9.52 -5.75 3.02
CA TRP A 29 9.63 -4.38 3.47
C TRP A 29 9.18 -4.30 4.92
N ARG A 30 9.98 -3.65 5.76
CA ARG A 30 9.65 -3.37 7.15
C ARG A 30 9.29 -1.90 7.29
N VAL A 31 8.11 -1.61 7.83
CA VAL A 31 7.72 -0.23 8.12
C VAL A 31 8.73 0.39 9.08
N SER A 32 9.30 1.53 8.68
CA SER A 32 10.38 2.21 9.40
C SER A 32 9.98 3.58 9.94
N ASP A 33 8.78 4.08 9.60
CA ASP A 33 8.20 5.32 10.15
C ASP A 33 6.89 5.06 10.93
N THR A 34 6.15 6.14 11.22
CA THR A 34 4.79 6.07 11.76
C THR A 34 3.77 6.16 10.62
N PRO A 35 3.03 5.07 10.30
CA PRO A 35 2.08 5.08 9.21
C PRO A 35 0.98 6.13 9.39
N THR A 36 0.69 6.84 8.31
CA THR A 36 -0.36 7.85 8.25
C THR A 36 -1.58 7.31 7.53
N ARG A 37 -2.75 7.35 8.18
CA ARG A 37 -4.01 6.89 7.57
C ARG A 37 -4.51 7.92 6.57
N LEU A 38 -4.76 7.49 5.34
CA LEU A 38 -5.36 8.33 4.30
C LEU A 38 -6.89 8.18 4.41
N ARG A 39 -7.56 9.16 5.03
CA ARG A 39 -9.04 9.21 5.10
C ARG A 39 -9.59 10.08 3.96
N GLU A 40 -10.45 9.46 3.15
CA GLU A 40 -11.62 10.01 2.43
C GLU A 40 -11.48 11.23 1.48
N SER A 41 -10.34 11.90 1.31
CA SER A 41 -10.30 13.14 0.49
C SER A 41 -9.20 13.29 -0.55
N ILE A 42 -8.37 12.27 -0.80
CA ILE A 42 -7.39 12.34 -1.92
C ILE A 42 -7.59 11.22 -2.96
N TRP A 43 -8.22 10.11 -2.58
CA TRP A 43 -8.46 8.94 -3.46
C TRP A 43 -9.93 8.75 -3.86
N ALA A 44 -10.80 9.73 -3.62
CA ALA A 44 -12.18 9.70 -4.07
C ALA A 44 -12.29 10.00 -5.59
N ALA A 45 -11.56 9.25 -6.41
CA ALA A 45 -12.00 9.03 -7.79
C ALA A 45 -13.08 7.92 -7.71
N PRO A 46 -14.25 8.10 -8.35
CA PRO A 46 -15.34 7.12 -8.26
C PRO A 46 -14.98 5.88 -9.08
N LEU A 47 -14.21 4.96 -8.50
CA LEU A 47 -14.14 3.59 -8.98
C LEU A 47 -15.38 2.88 -8.43
N HIS A 48 -16.40 2.79 -9.30
CA HIS A 48 -17.57 1.91 -9.23
C HIS A 48 -17.89 1.31 -7.84
N GLY A 49 -18.88 1.89 -7.14
CA GLY A 49 -19.61 1.17 -6.09
C GLY A 49 -19.18 1.42 -4.64
N GLY A 50 -19.34 2.65 -4.15
CA GLY A 50 -19.92 2.91 -2.82
C GLY A 50 -19.23 2.41 -1.54
N ARG A 51 -18.01 1.88 -1.55
CA ARG A 51 -17.28 1.50 -0.33
C ARG A 51 -16.07 2.39 -0.11
N SER A 52 -15.98 3.00 1.07
CA SER A 52 -14.88 3.87 1.48
C SER A 52 -13.54 3.14 1.38
N LEU A 53 -12.77 3.42 0.34
CA LEU A 53 -11.37 3.01 0.26
C LEU A 53 -10.62 3.66 1.41
N TYR A 54 -10.04 2.85 2.29
CA TYR A 54 -9.10 3.36 3.30
C TYR A 54 -7.68 2.97 2.89
N GLY A 55 -6.77 3.92 3.01
CA GLY A 55 -5.38 3.75 2.62
C GLY A 55 -4.41 4.13 3.73
N TRP A 56 -3.15 3.79 3.49
CA TRP A 56 -2.03 4.16 4.34
C TRP A 56 -0.91 4.73 3.49
N ARG A 57 -0.23 5.72 4.07
CA ARG A 57 1.10 6.14 3.65
C ARG A 57 2.08 5.72 4.72
N PHE A 58 3.17 5.06 4.34
CA PHE A 58 4.25 4.72 5.25
C PHE A 58 5.57 4.57 4.49
N GLN A 59 6.67 4.83 5.18
CA GLN A 59 7.99 4.45 4.74
C GLN A 59 8.28 3.01 5.16
N ALA A 60 8.85 2.24 4.26
CA ALA A 60 9.38 0.93 4.58
C ALA A 60 10.77 0.72 3.99
N THR A 61 11.57 -0.05 4.71
CA THR A 61 12.96 -0.36 4.38
C THR A 61 13.08 -1.86 4.12
N ASP A 62 13.75 -2.24 3.04
CA ASP A 62 14.04 -3.65 2.74
C ASP A 62 15.30 -4.16 3.47
N ASP A 63 15.60 -5.44 3.29
CA ASP A 63 16.75 -6.09 3.93
C ASP A 63 18.10 -5.54 3.44
N ASP A 64 18.14 -4.90 2.26
CA ASP A 64 19.32 -4.25 1.69
C ASP A 64 19.51 -2.80 2.21
N GLY A 65 18.61 -2.32 3.08
CA GLY A 65 18.62 -0.96 3.61
C GLY A 65 17.97 0.09 2.70
N THR A 66 17.35 -0.34 1.60
CA THR A 66 16.68 0.54 0.64
C THR A 66 15.33 0.99 1.21
N SER A 67 15.10 2.30 1.27
CA SER A 67 13.89 2.88 1.85
C SER A 67 13.00 3.51 0.77
N PHE A 68 11.71 3.21 0.83
CA PHE A 68 10.68 3.76 -0.05
C PHE A 68 9.47 4.19 0.77
N VAL A 69 8.81 5.25 0.34
CA VAL A 69 7.47 5.62 0.78
C VAL A 69 6.46 4.92 -0.11
N PHE A 70 5.51 4.23 0.53
CA PHE A 70 4.42 3.53 -0.11
C PHE A 70 3.09 4.21 0.20
N ASP A 71 2.31 4.46 -0.84
CA ASP A 71 0.88 4.71 -0.73
C ASP A 71 0.15 3.43 -1.06
N VAL A 72 -0.61 2.88 -0.09
CA VAL A 72 -1.42 1.67 -0.27
C VAL A 72 -2.90 1.96 -0.03
N PHE A 73 -3.76 1.24 -0.72
CA PHE A 73 -5.21 1.29 -0.50
C PHE A 73 -5.78 -0.13 -0.44
N ARG A 74 -6.84 -0.30 0.34
CA ARG A 74 -7.56 -1.56 0.40
C ARG A 74 -8.76 -1.51 -0.54
N THR A 75 -8.88 -2.48 -1.44
CA THR A 75 -10.09 -2.75 -2.21
C THR A 75 -11.02 -3.65 -1.40
N GLU A 76 -12.02 -4.28 -2.01
CA GLU A 76 -12.98 -5.11 -1.27
C GLU A 76 -12.33 -6.27 -0.53
N ASN A 77 -11.28 -6.85 -1.11
CA ASN A 77 -10.64 -8.06 -0.60
C ASN A 77 -9.14 -7.90 -0.34
N ASP A 78 -8.45 -7.03 -1.08
CA ASP A 78 -6.99 -7.02 -1.14
C ASP A 78 -6.37 -5.63 -0.93
N TRP A 79 -5.07 -5.62 -0.66
CA TRP A 79 -4.27 -4.41 -0.62
C TRP A 79 -3.61 -4.17 -1.98
N HIS A 80 -3.49 -2.90 -2.35
CA HIS A 80 -2.82 -2.49 -3.58
C HIS A 80 -1.87 -1.34 -3.30
N VAL A 81 -0.71 -1.34 -3.94
CA VAL A 81 0.23 -0.22 -3.93
C VAL A 81 -0.20 0.75 -5.04
N HIS A 82 -0.50 1.98 -4.66
CA HIS A 82 -0.76 3.06 -5.61
C HIS A 82 0.55 3.72 -6.07
N ARG A 83 1.45 4.01 -5.14
CA ARG A 83 2.76 4.64 -5.41
C ARG A 83 3.83 4.03 -4.53
N ALA A 84 5.03 3.90 -5.08
CA ALA A 84 6.27 3.62 -4.37
C ALA A 84 7.32 4.62 -4.87
N TYR A 85 7.88 5.43 -3.98
CA TYR A 85 8.87 6.44 -4.34
C TYR A 85 9.90 6.62 -3.22
N THR A 86 11.10 7.07 -3.58
CA THR A 86 12.22 7.34 -2.66
C THR A 86 12.11 8.73 -2.07
#